data_AF-A0A2T1E688-F1
#
_entry.id   AF-A0A2T1E688-F1
#
_cell.length_a   1.000
_cell.length_b   1.000
_cell.length_c   1.000
_cell.angle_alpha   90.00
_cell.angle_beta   90.00
_cell.angle_gamma   90.00
#
_symmetry.space_group_name_H-M   'P 1'
#
loop_
_entity.id
_entity.type
_entity.pdbx_description
1 polymer ?
#
loop_
_entity_poly.entity_id
_entity_poly.type
_entity_poly.pdbx_seq_one_letter_code
_entity_poly.pdbx_strand_id
1 'polypeptide(L)' 'MNTLDQVLETALQLSYEEQEMLIKILKNRHHESRRLEIATNAKQTLADFHAGKFQHQSANNVIAALRQSLNEPDA' A
#
# COMPACT_ATOMS: atom_id res chain seq x y z
N MET A 1 6.38 -19.78 -14.84
CA MET A 1 6.50 -18.38 -14.39
C MET A 1 6.73 -17.56 -15.65
N ASN A 2 5.77 -16.74 -16.06
CA ASN A 2 5.92 -15.92 -17.27
C ASN A 2 6.72 -14.68 -16.91
N THR A 3 7.61 -14.23 -17.80
CA THR A 3 8.28 -12.94 -17.65
C THR A 3 7.29 -11.81 -17.92
N LEU A 4 7.59 -10.59 -17.43
CA LEU A 4 6.76 -9.41 -17.72
C LEU A 4 6.60 -9.20 -19.23
N ASP A 5 7.68 -9.39 -19.99
CA ASP A 5 7.68 -9.27 -21.45
C ASP A 5 6.72 -10.26 -22.11
N GLN A 6 6.71 -11.52 -21.67
CA GLN A 6 5.79 -12.54 -22.20
C GLN A 6 4.32 -12.21 -21.92
N VAL A 7 4.03 -11.63 -20.76
CA VAL A 7 2.68 -11.19 -20.40
C VAL A 7 2.25 -9.99 -21.25
N LEU A 8 3.17 -9.05 -21.52
CA LEU A 8 2.92 -7.92 -22.40
C LEU A 8 2.63 -8.37 -23.84
N GLU A 9 3.46 -9.24 -24.39
CA GLU A 9 3.26 -9.79 -25.75
C GLU A 9 1.90 -10.47 -25.89
N THR A 10 1.48 -11.22 -24.86
CA THR A 10 0.16 -11.86 -24.85
C THR A 10 -0.97 -10.82 -24.74
N ALA A 11 -0.79 -9.77 -23.93
CA ALA A 11 -1.78 -8.70 -23.81
C ALA A 11 -1.93 -7.90 -25.11
N LEU A 12 -0.84 -7.73 -25.87
CA LEU A 12 -0.85 -7.05 -27.17
C LEU A 12 -1.57 -7.84 -28.27
N GLN A 13 -1.79 -9.14 -28.09
CA GLN A 13 -2.58 -9.96 -29.02
C GLN A 13 -4.09 -9.74 -28.89
N LEU A 14 -4.56 -9.09 -27.82
CA LEU A 14 -5.97 -8.73 -27.63
C LEU A 14 -6.39 -7.62 -28.59
N SER A 15 -7.69 -7.52 -28.91
CA SER A 15 -8.23 -6.34 -29.60
C SER A 15 -8.03 -5.07 -28.77
N TYR A 16 -8.08 -3.90 -29.41
CA TYR A 16 -7.92 -2.62 -28.71
C TYR A 16 -8.92 -2.46 -27.56
N GLU A 17 -10.18 -2.83 -27.78
CA GLU A 17 -11.23 -2.78 -26.77
C GLU A 17 -10.95 -3.71 -25.58
N GLU A 18 -10.44 -4.91 -25.86
CA GLU A 18 -10.05 -5.87 -24.81
C GLU A 18 -8.80 -5.42 -24.04
N GLN A 19 -7.84 -4.77 -24.71
CA GLN A 19 -6.68 -4.17 -24.05
C GLN A 19 -7.09 -3.07 -23.05
N GLU A 20 -7.98 -2.17 -23.47
CA GLU A 20 -8.53 -1.13 -22.59
C GLU A 20 -9.29 -1.73 -21.39
N MET A 21 -10.05 -2.80 -21.64
CA MET A 21 -10.74 -3.52 -20.58
C MET A 21 -9.75 -4.16 -19.59
N LEU A 22 -8.69 -4.79 -20.10
CA LEU A 22 -7.64 -5.41 -19.28
C LEU A 22 -6.95 -4.37 -18.39
N ILE A 23 -6.58 -3.21 -18.94
CA ILE A 23 -5.98 -2.10 -18.19
C ILE A 23 -6.90 -1.68 -17.03
N LYS A 24 -8.19 -1.50 -17.30
CA LYS A 24 -9.18 -1.12 -16.29
C LYS A 24 -9.33 -2.18 -15.19
N ILE A 25 -9.37 -3.46 -15.56
CA ILE A 25 -9.46 -4.57 -14.61
C ILE A 25 -8.22 -4.61 -13.70
N LEU A 26 -7.02 -4.53 -14.27
CA LEU A 26 -5.77 -4.57 -13.52
C LEU A 26 -5.67 -3.40 -12.54
N LYS A 27 -6.02 -2.18 -12.98
CA LYS A 27 -6.05 -1.00 -12.11
C LYS A 27 -7.01 -1.18 -10.94
N ASN A 28 -8.22 -1.68 -11.19
CA ASN A 28 -9.21 -1.93 -10.15
C ASN A 28 -8.75 -2.99 -9.14
N ARG A 29 -8.15 -4.08 -9.63
CA ARG A 29 -7.60 -5.13 -8.77
C ARG A 29 -6.45 -4.61 -7.90
N HIS A 30 -5.59 -3.77 -8.46
CA HIS A 30 -4.50 -3.17 -7.69
C HIS A 30 -5.03 -2.26 -6.58
N HIS A 31 -6.04 -1.43 -6.87
CA HIS A 31 -6.71 -0.63 -5.84
C HIS A 31 -7.37 -1.49 -4.75
N GLU A 32 -8.01 -2.60 -5.13
CA GLU A 32 -8.62 -3.52 -4.15
C GLU A 32 -7.57 -4.20 -3.28
N SER A 33 -6.47 -4.68 -3.87
CA SER A 33 -5.35 -5.26 -3.12
C SER A 33 -4.80 -4.28 -2.10
N ARG A 34 -4.60 -3.01 -2.48
CA ARG A 34 -4.12 -1.97 -1.58
C ARG A 34 -5.13 -1.68 -0.45
N ARG A 35 -6.44 -1.66 -0.75
CA ARG A 35 -7.48 -1.50 0.28
C ARG A 35 -7.46 -2.65 1.28
N LEU A 36 -7.30 -3.88 0.80
CA LEU A 36 -7.27 -5.08 1.64
C LEU A 36 -6.03 -5.10 2.55
N GLU A 37 -4.88 -4.68 2.04
CA GLU A 37 -3.66 -4.49 2.81
C GLU A 37 -3.85 -3.45 3.92
N ILE A 38 -4.39 -2.27 3.58
CA ILE A 38 -4.69 -1.21 4.56
C ILE A 38 -5.66 -1.72 5.63
N ALA A 39 -6.72 -2.43 5.23
CA ALA A 39 -7.70 -2.97 6.16
C ALA A 39 -7.08 -4.02 7.11
N THR A 40 -6.21 -4.89 6.58
CA THR A 40 -5.48 -5.87 7.38
C THR A 40 -4.56 -5.17 8.38
N ASN A 41 -3.77 -4.21 7.92
CA ASN A 41 -2.87 -3.44 8.77
C ASN A 41 -3.63 -2.67 9.85
N ALA A 42 -4.74 -2.02 9.50
CA ALA A 42 -5.56 -1.29 10.46
C ALA A 42 -6.15 -2.20 11.55
N LYS A 43 -6.64 -3.40 11.16
CA LYS A 43 -7.13 -4.39 12.13
C LYS A 43 -6.03 -4.87 13.07
N GLN A 44 -4.84 -5.14 12.53
CA GLN A 44 -3.69 -5.55 13.32
C GLN A 44 -3.26 -4.46 14.30
N THR A 45 -3.12 -3.22 13.82
CA THR A 45 -2.80 -2.06 14.66
C THR A 45 -3.84 -1.87 15.77
N LEU A 46 -5.13 -1.99 15.47
CA LEU A 46 -6.17 -1.86 16.49
C LEU A 46 -6.08 -2.98 17.55
N ALA A 47 -5.83 -4.22 17.12
CA ALA A 47 -5.64 -5.35 18.04
C ALA A 47 -4.41 -5.15 18.94
N ASP A 48 -3.29 -4.67 18.37
CA ASP A 48 -2.06 -4.40 19.12
C ASP A 48 -2.21 -3.24 20.11
N PHE A 49 -3.01 -2.23 19.76
CA PHE A 49 -3.38 -1.15 20.68
C PHE A 49 -4.18 -1.69 21.87
N HIS A 50 -5.22 -2.48 21.62
CA HIS A 50 -6.01 -3.08 22.70
C HIS A 50 -5.22 -4.09 23.53
N ALA A 51 -4.24 -4.78 22.94
CA ALA A 51 -3.31 -5.65 23.66
C ALA A 51 -2.23 -4.89 24.45
N GLY A 52 -2.22 -3.55 24.41
CA GLY A 52 -1.27 -2.72 25.15
C GLY A 52 0.16 -2.79 24.62
N LYS A 53 0.36 -3.22 23.37
CA LYS A 53 1.71 -3.34 22.78
C LYS A 53 2.34 -1.99 22.43
N PHE A 54 1.54 -0.93 22.34
CA PHE A 54 2.04 0.42 22.08
C PHE A 54 2.32 1.18 23.38
N GLN A 55 3.44 1.88 23.39
CA GLN A 55 3.78 2.77 24.50
C GLN A 55 2.83 3.97 24.52
N HIS A 56 2.40 4.34 25.72
CA HIS A 56 1.60 5.55 25.91
C HIS A 56 2.48 6.76 25.65
N GLN A 57 2.09 7.59 24.68
CA GLN A 57 2.78 8.85 24.36
C GLN A 57 1.74 9.95 24.17
N SER A 58 2.05 11.15 24.67
CA SER A 58 1.19 12.31 24.42
C SER A 58 1.33 12.77 22.98
N ALA A 59 0.24 13.28 22.39
CA ALA A 59 0.28 13.85 21.04
C ALA A 59 1.36 14.94 20.91
N ASN A 60 1.54 15.77 21.94
CA ASN A 60 2.57 16.80 21.96
C ASN A 60 3.99 16.23 21.86
N ASN A 61 4.28 15.13 22.58
CA ASN A 61 5.59 14.49 22.53
C ASN A 61 5.84 13.86 21.16
N VAL A 62 4.83 13.21 20.57
CA VAL A 62 4.93 12.64 19.21
C VAL A 62 5.15 13.74 18.17
N ILE A 63 4.41 14.84 18.25
CA ILE A 63 4.56 15.99 17.33
C ILE A 63 5.95 16.64 17.46
N ALA A 64 6.46 16.77 18.69
CA ALA A 64 7.80 17.29 18.92
C ALA A 64 8.88 16.40 18.30
N ALA A 65 8.79 15.08 18.51
CA ALA A 65 9.71 14.10 17.93
C ALA A 65 9.69 14.12 16.39
N LEU A 66 8.49 14.17 15.79
CA LEU A 66 8.35 14.25 14.32
C LEU A 66 8.94 15.55 13.75
N ARG A 67 8.81 16.67 14.45
CA ARG A 67 9.43 17.94 14.03
C ARG A 67 10.96 17.89 14.17
N GLN A 68 11.46 17.21 15.19
CA GLN A 68 12.89 17.02 15.38
C GLN A 68 13.49 16.16 14.26
N SER A 69 12.85 15.05 13.89
CA SER A 69 13.34 14.16 12.83
C SER A 69 13.41 14.82 11.45
N LEU A 70 12.64 15.90 11.22
CA LEU A 70 12.71 16.67 9.97
C LEU A 70 13.93 17.61 9.91
N ASN A 71 14.57 17.89 11.05
CA ASN A 71 15.74 18.76 11.16
C ASN A 71 17.04 17.97 11.34
N GLU A 72 16.95 16.66 11.54
CA GLU A 72 18.10 15.76 11.56
C GLU A 72 18.44 15.38 10.11
N PRO A 73 19.67 15.63 9.63
CA PRO A 73 20.06 15.16 8.30
C PRO A 73 20.04 13.63 8.28
N ASP A 74 19.51 13.04 7.20
CA ASP A 74 19.51 11.59 6.98
C ASP A 74 20.93 11.03 7.25
N ALA A 75 21.04 10.12 8.22
CA ALA A 75 22.28 9.46 8.62
C ALA A 75 22.66 8.32 7.67
#